data_AF-R7W052-F1
#
_entry.id   AF-R7W052-F1
#
_cell.length_a   1.000
_cell.length_b   1.000
_cell.length_c   1.000
_cell.angle_alpha   90.00
_cell.angle_beta   90.00
_cell.angle_gamma   90.00
#
_symmetry.space_group_name_H-M   'P 1'
#
loop_
_entity.id
_entity.type
_entity.pdbx_description
1 polymer ?
#
loop_
_entity_poly.entity_id
_entity_poly.type
_entity_poly.pdbx_seq_one_letter_code
_entity_poly.pdbx_strand_id
1 'polypeptide(L)'
;MDGNVALLLLLFPVLLAVYLRGRRVAPAAATANHCPHPNHVFGNAVPLLRNLHRFLDWATDQLAESPASTIEVRGPLGLGSGIATASPEAVDHLLRANFPNYVKGARFAVPFADLLGRGIFLADGRLWTLQRKLTMSPFTVVD
;
A
#
# COMPACT_ATOMS: atom_id res chain seq x y z
N MET A 1 0.53 38.01 21.09
CA MET A 1 1.04 36.91 20.26
C MET A 1 2.55 37.01 20.31
N ASP A 2 3.20 36.08 20.99
CA ASP A 2 4.64 36.15 21.24
C ASP A 2 5.41 36.04 19.92
N GLY A 3 6.51 36.81 19.77
CA GLY A 3 7.28 36.86 18.52
C GLY A 3 7.74 35.49 18.01
N ASN A 4 7.92 34.53 18.91
CA ASN A 4 8.25 33.14 18.56
C ASN A 4 7.12 32.41 17.84
N VAL A 5 5.86 32.69 18.16
CA VAL A 5 4.70 32.08 17.48
C VAL A 5 4.59 32.62 16.06
N ALA A 6 4.80 33.93 15.87
CA ALA A 6 4.83 34.54 14.54
C ALA A 6 5.98 33.99 13.68
N LEU A 7 7.15 33.78 14.26
CA LEU A 7 8.30 33.20 13.57
C LEU A 7 8.05 31.74 13.15
N LEU A 8 7.44 30.92 14.02
CA LEU A 8 7.08 29.54 13.70
C LEU A 8 6.03 29.46 12.58
N LEU A 9 5.03 30.34 12.59
CA LEU A 9 4.01 30.40 11.53
C LEU A 9 4.57 30.81 10.16
N LEU A 10 5.64 31.61 10.12
CA LEU A 10 6.31 31.99 8.87
C LEU A 10 7.34 30.95 8.41
N LEU A 11 8.06 30.32 9.33
CA LEU A 11 9.06 29.29 8.99
C LEU A 11 8.41 27.97 8.60
N PHE A 12 7.29 27.59 9.19
CA PHE A 12 6.60 26.34 8.90
C PHE A 12 6.24 26.17 7.41
N PRO A 13 5.58 27.11 6.71
CA PRO A 13 5.27 26.96 5.29
C PRO A 13 6.52 26.97 4.42
N VAL A 14 7.59 27.69 4.81
CA VAL A 14 8.87 27.72 4.09
C VAL A 14 9.60 26.39 4.23
N LEU A 15 9.71 25.86 5.45
CA LEU A 15 10.30 24.54 5.71
C LEU A 15 9.47 23.42 5.10
N LEU A 16 8.14 23.52 5.14
CA LEU A 16 7.24 22.59 4.45
C LEU A 16 7.45 22.66 2.94
N ALA A 17 7.54 23.86 2.35
CA ALA A 17 7.81 24.01 0.92
C ALA A 17 9.20 23.49 0.53
N VAL A 18 10.23 23.71 1.35
CA VAL A 18 11.57 23.15 1.14
C VAL A 18 11.58 21.63 1.30
N TYR A 19 10.86 21.08 2.28
CA TYR A 19 10.69 19.65 2.48
C TYR A 19 9.94 19.00 1.32
N LEU A 20 8.87 19.62 0.84
CA LEU A 20 8.11 19.18 -0.34
C LEU A 20 8.94 19.33 -1.63
N ARG A 21 9.81 20.34 -1.74
CA ARG A 21 10.77 20.51 -2.85
C ARG A 21 11.95 19.55 -2.79
N GLY A 22 12.41 19.16 -1.59
CA GLY A 22 13.41 18.12 -1.40
C GLY A 22 12.85 16.74 -1.70
N ARG A 23 11.54 16.57 -1.46
CA ARG A 23 10.70 15.50 -2.02
C ARG A 23 10.27 15.80 -3.45
N ARG A 24 11.15 16.38 -4.29
CA ARG A 24 10.97 16.29 -5.75
C ARG A 24 10.91 14.81 -6.11
N VAL A 25 9.69 14.30 -6.13
CA VAL A 25 9.32 13.02 -6.69
C VAL A 25 9.89 13.09 -8.08
N ALA A 26 10.94 12.29 -8.35
CA ALA A 26 11.39 12.09 -9.70
C ALA A 26 10.12 11.86 -10.53
N PRO A 27 9.89 12.61 -11.62
CA PRO A 27 8.70 12.41 -12.44
C PRO A 27 8.64 10.91 -12.66
N ALA A 28 7.56 10.28 -12.16
CA ALA A 28 7.42 8.84 -12.27
C ALA A 28 7.60 8.56 -13.75
N ALA A 29 8.73 7.93 -14.11
CA ALA A 29 9.03 7.57 -15.49
C ALA A 29 7.74 6.95 -15.99
N ALA A 30 7.11 7.54 -17.02
CA ALA A 30 5.74 7.25 -17.38
C ALA A 30 5.59 5.74 -17.55
N THR A 31 5.15 5.07 -16.48
CA THR A 31 4.96 3.63 -16.49
C THR A 31 3.75 3.47 -17.38
N ALA A 32 3.88 2.67 -18.43
CA ALA A 32 2.78 2.35 -19.34
C ALA A 32 1.65 1.55 -18.66
N ASN A 33 1.70 1.42 -17.33
CA ASN A 33 0.76 0.67 -16.53
C ASN A 33 -0.56 1.43 -16.42
N HIS A 34 -1.66 0.70 -16.48
CA HIS A 34 -2.99 1.25 -16.30
C HIS A 34 -3.12 1.81 -14.87
N CYS A 35 -3.23 3.13 -14.75
CA CYS A 35 -3.40 3.84 -13.49
C CYS A 35 -4.70 4.63 -13.55
N PRO A 36 -5.83 4.10 -13.06
CA PRO A 36 -7.08 4.81 -13.11
C PRO A 36 -7.01 6.03 -12.17
N HIS A 37 -7.52 7.19 -12.61
CA HIS A 37 -7.46 8.48 -11.90
C HIS A 37 -6.04 8.95 -11.49
N PRO A 38 -5.12 9.20 -12.43
CA PRO A 38 -3.77 9.66 -12.11
C PRO A 38 -3.78 11.13 -11.69
N ASN A 39 -3.94 11.41 -10.39
CA ASN A 39 -3.71 12.75 -9.84
C ASN A 39 -2.23 12.88 -9.41
N HIS A 40 -1.53 13.91 -9.87
CA HIS A 40 -0.11 14.11 -9.56
C HIS A 40 0.16 14.41 -8.07
N VAL A 41 -0.80 15.03 -7.39
CA VAL A 41 -0.65 15.47 -5.98
C VAL A 41 -1.27 14.47 -5.03
N PHE A 42 -2.44 13.91 -5.34
CA PHE A 42 -3.15 13.02 -4.42
C PHE A 42 -3.08 11.54 -4.82
N GLY A 43 -2.49 11.22 -5.97
CA GLY A 43 -2.54 9.86 -6.51
C GLY A 43 -3.98 9.36 -6.57
N ASN A 44 -4.18 8.15 -6.07
CA ASN A 44 -5.47 7.48 -5.96
C ASN A 44 -6.21 7.77 -4.64
N ALA A 45 -5.69 8.65 -3.77
CA ALA A 45 -6.23 8.83 -2.43
C ALA A 45 -7.67 9.36 -2.41
N VAL A 46 -8.02 10.32 -3.27
CA VAL A 46 -9.37 10.92 -3.31
C VAL A 46 -10.43 9.89 -3.72
N PRO A 47 -10.31 9.17 -4.86
CA PRO A 47 -11.30 8.15 -5.22
C PRO A 47 -11.34 6.99 -4.21
N LEU A 48 -10.19 6.62 -3.60
CA LEU A 48 -10.15 5.65 -2.52
C LEU A 48 -11.02 6.10 -1.33
N LEU A 49 -10.79 7.31 -0.80
CA LEU A 49 -11.52 7.86 0.35
C LEU A 49 -13.03 7.93 0.10
N ARG A 50 -13.45 8.33 -1.11
CA ARG A 50 -14.87 8.40 -1.48
C ARG A 50 -15.54 7.03 -1.53
N ASN A 51 -14.80 5.99 -1.95
CA ASN A 51 -15.32 4.63 -2.12
C ASN A 51 -14.96 3.69 -0.96
N LEU A 52 -14.39 4.18 0.15
CA LEU A 52 -13.98 3.32 1.27
C LEU A 52 -15.12 2.44 1.82
N HIS A 53 -16.35 2.96 1.82
CA HIS A 53 -17.54 2.24 2.28
C HIS A 53 -17.89 1.01 1.41
N ARG A 54 -17.40 0.97 0.17
CA ARG A 54 -17.58 -0.12 -0.81
C ARG A 54 -16.26 -0.52 -1.45
N PHE A 55 -15.19 -0.51 -0.66
CA PHE A 55 -13.81 -0.58 -1.15
C PHE A 55 -13.56 -1.79 -2.07
N LEU A 56 -14.07 -2.97 -1.71
CA LEU A 56 -13.85 -4.19 -2.48
C LEU A 56 -14.58 -4.17 -3.83
N ASP A 57 -15.83 -3.72 -3.85
CA ASP A 57 -16.61 -3.59 -5.09
C ASP A 57 -15.93 -2.57 -6.02
N TRP A 58 -15.60 -1.40 -5.48
CA TRP A 58 -14.89 -0.37 -6.24
C TRP A 58 -13.54 -0.87 -6.75
N ALA A 59 -12.72 -1.54 -5.93
CA ALA A 59 -11.43 -2.08 -6.38
C ALA A 59 -11.61 -3.12 -7.50
N THR A 60 -12.68 -3.92 -7.43
CA THR A 60 -13.02 -4.92 -8.45
C THR A 60 -13.42 -4.25 -9.76
N ASP A 61 -14.26 -3.21 -9.72
CA ASP A 61 -14.64 -2.43 -10.90
C ASP A 61 -13.39 -1.87 -11.61
N GLN A 62 -12.46 -1.28 -10.85
CA GLN A 62 -11.22 -0.71 -11.38
C GLN A 62 -10.30 -1.77 -12.01
N LEU A 63 -10.29 -3.00 -11.47
CA LEU A 63 -9.54 -4.11 -12.03
C LEU A 63 -10.23 -4.68 -13.27
N ALA A 64 -11.56 -4.75 -13.30
CA ALA A 64 -12.34 -5.25 -14.43
C ALA A 64 -12.24 -4.32 -15.66
N GLU A 65 -12.13 -3.01 -15.43
CA GLU A 65 -11.92 -2.02 -16.49
C GLU A 65 -10.50 -2.05 -17.09
N SER A 66 -9.53 -2.62 -16.36
CA SER A 66 -8.14 -2.67 -16.80
C SER A 66 -7.91 -3.80 -17.82
N PRO A 67 -7.24 -3.55 -18.96
CA PRO A 67 -6.95 -4.58 -19.97
C PRO A 67 -6.20 -5.82 -19.46
N ALA A 68 -5.30 -5.65 -18.49
CA ALA A 68 -4.50 -6.74 -17.90
C ALA A 68 -5.01 -7.19 -16.52
N SER A 69 -6.21 -6.77 -16.13
CA SER A 69 -6.73 -6.93 -14.76
C SER A 69 -5.73 -6.52 -13.68
N THR A 70 -4.93 -5.49 -13.96
CA THR A 70 -3.78 -5.09 -13.15
C THR A 70 -3.66 -3.58 -13.21
N ILE A 71 -3.70 -2.95 -12.04
CA ILE A 71 -3.68 -1.49 -11.91
C ILE A 71 -2.53 -1.04 -11.02
N GLU A 72 -1.95 0.10 -11.37
CA GLU A 72 -1.03 0.82 -10.48
C GLU A 72 -1.83 1.74 -9.56
N VAL A 73 -1.51 1.72 -8.28
CA VAL A 73 -2.10 2.58 -7.24
C VAL A 73 -1.02 3.46 -6.67
N ARG A 74 -1.20 4.78 -6.76
CA ARG A 74 -0.27 5.79 -6.29
C ARG A 74 -0.77 6.45 -5.01
N GLY A 75 0.12 6.59 -4.04
CA GLY A 75 -0.14 7.33 -2.81
C GLY A 75 -0.10 8.85 -3.01
N PRO A 76 -0.62 9.62 -2.04
CA PRO A 76 -0.57 11.08 -2.08
C PRO A 76 0.87 11.59 -2.00
N LEU A 77 1.16 12.68 -2.70
CA LEU A 77 2.46 13.35 -2.75
C LEU A 77 3.60 12.43 -3.23
N GLY A 78 3.27 11.43 -4.05
CA GLY A 78 4.22 10.39 -4.48
C GLY A 78 4.70 9.49 -3.34
N LEU A 79 4.04 9.51 -2.18
CA LEU A 79 4.40 8.70 -1.02
C LEU A 79 3.80 7.30 -1.16
N GLY A 80 4.59 6.43 -1.77
CA GLY A 80 4.27 5.02 -1.96
C GLY A 80 3.50 4.76 -3.25
N SER A 81 3.75 3.58 -3.78
CA SER A 81 3.04 3.00 -4.91
C SER A 81 2.78 1.54 -4.61
N GLY A 82 1.76 0.99 -5.24
CA GLY A 82 1.40 -0.42 -5.16
C GLY A 82 0.85 -0.88 -6.49
N ILE A 83 0.79 -2.20 -6.65
CA ILE A 83 0.15 -2.85 -7.79
C ILE A 83 -0.99 -3.69 -7.21
N ALA A 84 -2.19 -3.51 -7.73
CA ALA A 84 -3.31 -4.39 -7.48
C ALA A 84 -3.54 -5.23 -8.74
N THR A 85 -3.75 -6.53 -8.58
CA THR A 85 -3.92 -7.44 -9.72
C THR A 85 -4.95 -8.51 -9.40
N ALA A 86 -5.74 -8.84 -10.41
CA ALA A 86 -6.63 -10.00 -10.48
C ALA A 86 -6.21 -10.95 -11.61
N SER A 87 -5.03 -10.76 -12.21
CA SER A 87 -4.49 -11.69 -13.20
C SER A 87 -4.10 -13.02 -12.53
N PRO A 88 -4.59 -14.18 -12.99
CA PRO A 88 -4.26 -15.48 -12.41
C PRO A 88 -2.76 -15.76 -12.37
N GLU A 89 -2.03 -15.36 -13.41
CA GLU A 89 -0.58 -15.54 -13.52
C GLU A 89 0.17 -14.69 -12.48
N ALA A 90 -0.24 -13.44 -12.32
CA ALA A 90 0.36 -12.55 -11.33
C ALA A 90 0.06 -13.00 -9.90
N VAL A 91 -1.17 -13.49 -9.65
CA VAL A 91 -1.56 -14.05 -8.35
C VAL A 91 -0.76 -15.30 -8.03
N ASP A 92 -0.58 -16.21 -8.99
CA ASP A 92 0.24 -17.41 -8.82
C ASP A 92 1.70 -17.06 -8.52
N HIS A 93 2.24 -16.08 -9.25
CA HIS A 93 3.58 -15.57 -9.02
C HIS A 93 3.76 -15.01 -7.60
N LEU A 94 2.83 -14.14 -7.17
CA LEU A 94 2.89 -13.47 -5.87
C LEU A 94 2.71 -14.44 -4.69
N LEU A 95 1.75 -15.37 -4.80
CA LEU A 95 1.30 -16.18 -3.66
C LEU A 95 1.92 -17.57 -3.59
N ARG A 96 2.45 -18.09 -4.71
CA ARG A 96 3.01 -19.46 -4.76
C ARG A 96 4.43 -19.48 -5.32
N ALA A 97 4.64 -19.05 -6.57
CA ALA A 97 5.90 -19.28 -7.26
C ALA A 97 7.07 -18.45 -6.70
N ASN A 98 6.78 -17.23 -6.24
CA ASN A 98 7.80 -16.27 -5.83
C ASN A 98 7.51 -15.59 -4.47
N PHE A 99 6.67 -16.23 -3.64
CA PHE A 99 6.23 -15.69 -2.35
C PHE A 99 7.36 -15.18 -1.42
N PRO A 100 8.53 -15.84 -1.31
CA PRO A 100 9.61 -15.38 -0.43
C PRO A 100 10.15 -13.97 -0.75
N ASN A 101 9.96 -13.50 -1.98
CA ASN A 101 10.41 -12.18 -2.41
C ASN A 101 9.44 -11.04 -2.03
N TYR A 102 8.24 -11.37 -1.56
CA TYR A 102 7.21 -10.39 -1.20
C TYR A 102 7.09 -10.25 0.33
N VAL A 103 8.05 -9.54 0.92
CA VAL A 103 8.14 -9.28 2.36
C VAL A 103 7.26 -8.07 2.73
N LYS A 104 6.36 -8.22 3.70
CA LYS A 104 5.52 -7.12 4.21
C LYS A 104 6.39 -6.04 4.88
N GLY A 105 7.35 -6.48 5.70
CA GLY A 105 8.38 -5.65 6.29
C GLY A 105 7.88 -4.70 7.37
N ALA A 106 8.80 -3.91 7.93
CA ALA A 106 8.53 -3.06 9.09
C ALA A 106 7.45 -1.99 8.83
N ARG A 107 7.37 -1.46 7.61
CA ARG A 107 6.35 -0.46 7.24
C ARG A 107 4.93 -0.98 7.47
N PHE A 108 4.71 -2.27 7.23
CA PHE A 108 3.42 -2.91 7.47
C PHE A 108 3.31 -3.42 8.91
N ALA A 109 4.38 -4.02 9.46
CA ALA A 109 4.32 -4.66 10.78
C ALA A 109 4.21 -3.67 11.95
N VAL A 110 4.97 -2.57 11.93
CA VAL A 110 5.10 -1.65 13.07
C VAL A 110 3.76 -1.03 13.51
N PRO A 111 2.90 -0.51 12.61
CA PRO A 111 1.63 0.08 13.01
C PRO A 111 0.67 -0.89 13.71
N PHE A 112 0.82 -2.20 13.47
CA PHE A 112 -0.06 -3.23 14.02
C PHE A 112 0.60 -4.09 15.10
N ALA A 113 1.88 -3.83 15.43
CA ALA A 113 2.67 -4.69 16.31
C ALA A 113 2.10 -4.76 17.74
N ASP A 114 1.59 -3.64 18.27
CA ASP A 114 1.02 -3.62 19.62
C ASP A 114 -0.32 -4.36 19.71
N LEU A 115 -1.08 -4.38 18.60
CA LEU A 115 -2.39 -5.04 18.53
C LEU A 115 -2.30 -6.53 18.20
N LEU A 116 -1.46 -6.89 17.22
CA LEU A 116 -1.37 -8.24 16.64
C LEU A 116 -0.08 -8.98 17.04
N GLY A 117 0.80 -8.34 17.81
CA GLY A 117 2.08 -8.90 18.23
C GLY A 117 2.96 -9.28 17.05
N ARG A 118 3.50 -10.50 17.08
CA ARG A 118 4.24 -11.12 15.97
C ARG A 118 3.44 -12.26 15.31
N GLY A 119 2.11 -12.10 15.27
CA GLY A 119 1.19 -13.11 14.77
C GLY A 119 1.24 -13.31 13.25
N ILE A 120 0.41 -14.25 12.77
CA ILE A 120 0.37 -14.71 11.37
C ILE A 120 0.15 -13.59 10.34
N PHE A 121 -0.49 -12.48 10.73
CA PHE A 121 -0.72 -11.35 9.84
C PHE A 121 0.53 -10.49 9.61
N LEU A 122 1.45 -10.44 10.59
CA LEU A 122 2.64 -9.59 10.56
C LEU A 122 3.93 -10.37 10.30
N ALA A 123 3.89 -11.70 10.45
CA ALA A 123 5.03 -12.56 10.15
C ALA A 123 5.34 -12.63 8.64
N ASP A 124 6.64 -12.76 8.33
CA ASP A 124 7.18 -12.95 6.99
C ASP A 124 7.97 -14.27 6.88
N GLY A 125 8.12 -14.78 5.65
CA GLY A 125 8.96 -15.94 5.33
C GLY A 125 8.65 -17.20 6.13
N ARG A 126 9.69 -17.83 6.67
CA ARG A 126 9.58 -19.12 7.39
C ARG A 126 8.68 -19.05 8.63
N LEU A 127 8.70 -17.92 9.35
CA LEU A 127 7.85 -17.75 10.54
C LEU A 127 6.37 -17.78 10.14
N TRP A 128 6.01 -17.07 9.07
CA TRP A 128 4.65 -17.09 8.53
C TRP A 128 4.24 -18.51 8.09
N THR A 129 5.12 -19.24 7.39
CA THR A 129 4.83 -20.62 6.97
C THR A 129 4.59 -21.55 8.15
N LEU A 130 5.39 -21.45 9.21
CA LEU A 130 5.23 -22.25 10.43
C LEU A 130 3.91 -21.91 11.14
N GLN A 131 3.64 -20.62 11.36
CA GLN A 131 2.41 -20.17 12.00
C GLN A 131 1.18 -20.62 11.21
N ARG A 132 1.18 -20.46 9.88
CA ARG A 132 0.09 -20.92 9.00
C ARG A 132 -0.16 -22.42 9.10
N LYS A 133 0.90 -23.25 9.11
CA LYS A 133 0.76 -24.70 9.27
C LYS A 133 0.13 -25.04 10.62
N LEU A 134 0.59 -24.40 11.69
CA LEU A 134 0.06 -24.62 13.05
C LEU A 134 -1.40 -24.17 13.16
N THR A 135 -1.76 -23.01 12.60
CA THR A 135 -3.14 -22.51 12.65
C THR A 135 -4.10 -23.29 11.75
N MET A 136 -3.62 -23.90 10.66
CA MET A 136 -4.46 -24.72 9.76
C MET A 136 -4.60 -26.17 10.22
N SER A 137 -3.66 -26.69 11.01
CA SER A 137 -3.68 -28.05 11.56
C SER A 137 -4.99 -28.45 12.25
N PRO A 138 -5.65 -27.61 13.08
CA PRO A 138 -6.93 -27.99 13.69
C PRO A 138 -8.10 -28.03 12.71
N PHE A 139 -7.97 -27.44 11.50
CA PHE A 139 -9.02 -27.41 10.47
C PHE A 139 -8.84 -28.50 9.41
N THR A 140 -7.81 -29.35 9.54
CA THR A 140 -7.52 -30.45 8.59
C THR A 140 -7.86 -31.83 9.15
N VAL A 141 -8.38 -31.91 10.38
CA VAL A 141 -8.87 -33.14 10.98
C VAL A 141 -10.32 -32.93 11.43
N VAL A 142 -11.26 -33.17 10.52
CA VAL A 142 -12.60 -33.73 10.79
C VAL A 142 -13.05 -34.43 9.49
N ASP A 143 -13.23 -35.75 9.61
CA ASP A 143 -13.74 -36.79 8.70
C ASP A 143 -12.98 -37.12 7.39
#